data_AF-A0A835RUT4-F1
#
_entry.id   AF-A0A835RUT4-F1
#
_cell.length_a   1.000
_cell.length_b   1.000
_cell.length_c   1.000
_cell.angle_alpha   90.00
_cell.angle_beta   90.00
_cell.angle_gamma   90.00
#
_symmetry.space_group_name_H-M   'P 1'
#
loop_
_entity.id
_entity.type
_entity.pdbx_description
1 polymer ?
#
loop_
_entity_poly.entity_id
_entity_poly.type
_entity_poly.pdbx_seq_one_letter_code
_entity_poly.pdbx_strand_id
1 'polypeptide(L)'
;MLASRQKVGSKLKMLISYVDNLPTGDEKGLFYALDLGGTNFRVLRVQLGGKELGVIKQEAEEVSIPPHLMVGSSHELFDFIAAEVAKFIHSESEEFQFPAGRQRELGFTFSFPVRQTSLASGTLIKWTKGFSIEETVGEDVVSELTKSY
;
A
#
# COMPACT_ATOMS: atom_id res chain seq x y z
N MET A 1 -37.07 11.95 31.28
CA MET A 1 -36.91 11.89 29.81
C MET A 1 -35.49 12.37 29.50
N LEU A 2 -34.54 11.45 29.28
CA LEU A 2 -33.15 11.81 28.96
C LEU A 2 -33.06 12.02 27.45
N ALA A 3 -32.85 13.27 27.04
CA ALA A 3 -32.64 13.62 25.65
C ALA A 3 -31.35 12.95 25.13
N SER A 4 -31.48 12.17 24.07
CA SER A 4 -30.36 11.60 23.34
C SER A 4 -29.51 12.75 22.77
N ARG A 5 -28.24 12.83 23.17
CA ARG A 5 -27.28 13.74 22.56
C ARG A 5 -27.05 13.29 21.12
N GLN A 6 -27.58 14.04 20.17
CA GLN A 6 -27.29 13.90 18.76
C GLN A 6 -25.80 14.26 18.55
N LYS A 7 -24.98 13.30 18.12
CA LYS A 7 -23.59 13.59 17.72
C LYS A 7 -23.65 14.55 16.53
N VAL A 8 -23.31 15.82 16.74
CA VAL A 8 -23.11 16.78 15.65
C VAL A 8 -21.84 16.38 14.92
N GLY A 9 -21.99 15.63 13.83
CA GLY A 9 -20.88 15.23 12.97
C GLY A 9 -20.38 16.42 12.15
N SER A 10 -19.06 16.60 12.06
CA SER A 10 -18.44 17.52 11.11
C SER A 10 -18.55 16.97 9.68
N LYS A 11 -18.62 17.85 8.67
CA LYS A 11 -18.45 17.46 7.26
C LYS A 11 -17.02 16.98 6.97
N LEU A 12 -16.05 17.40 7.79
CA LEU A 12 -14.67 16.94 7.73
C LEU A 12 -14.54 15.65 8.54
N LYS A 13 -14.05 14.59 7.90
CA LYS A 13 -13.92 13.27 8.54
C LYS A 13 -12.79 13.21 9.58
N MET A 14 -11.73 14.00 9.42
CA MET A 14 -10.56 14.05 10.32
C MET A 14 -10.08 12.65 10.74
N LEU A 15 -9.90 11.76 9.76
CA LEU A 15 -9.53 10.37 10.01
C LEU A 15 -8.12 10.29 10.60
N ILE A 16 -7.95 9.43 11.61
CA ILE A 16 -6.64 9.14 12.21
C ILE A 16 -5.83 8.26 11.24
N SER A 17 -4.58 8.65 10.96
CA SER A 17 -3.68 7.94 10.04
C SER A 17 -2.89 6.79 10.69
N TYR A 18 -2.87 6.73 12.03
CA TYR A 18 -2.04 5.80 12.82
C TYR A 18 -0.53 5.96 12.60
N VAL A 19 -0.10 7.06 11.98
CA VAL A 19 1.32 7.42 11.84
C VAL A 19 1.71 8.31 13.00
N ASP A 20 2.41 7.73 13.97
CA ASP A 20 2.86 8.45 15.17
C ASP A 20 4.27 9.03 15.01
N ASN A 21 5.04 8.52 14.04
CA ASN A 21 6.41 8.98 13.75
C ASN A 21 6.54 9.23 12.24
N LEU A 22 7.02 10.43 11.89
CA LEU A 22 7.35 10.79 10.52
C LEU A 22 8.84 10.53 10.25
N PRO A 23 9.23 10.29 8.98
CA PRO A 23 10.64 10.17 8.61
C PRO A 23 11.46 11.38 9.06
N THR A 24 12.66 11.11 9.54
CA THR A 24 13.60 12.07 10.11
C THR A 24 14.63 12.56 9.10
N GLY A 25 14.89 11.76 8.06
CA GLY A 25 15.98 11.92 7.11
C GLY A 25 17.22 11.11 7.48
N ASP A 26 17.30 10.54 8.68
CA ASP A 26 18.43 9.70 9.11
C ASP A 26 18.32 8.25 8.62
N GLU A 27 17.20 7.89 7.97
CA GLU A 27 16.92 6.54 7.49
C GLU A 27 17.95 6.08 6.44
N LYS A 28 18.34 4.81 6.54
CA LYS A 28 19.29 4.16 5.63
C LYS A 28 18.76 2.80 5.22
N GLY A 29 19.05 2.41 3.98
CA GLY A 29 18.72 1.10 3.44
C GLY A 29 17.75 1.16 2.28
N LEU A 30 17.36 -0.03 1.83
CA LEU A 30 16.47 -0.24 0.70
C LEU A 30 15.03 -0.43 1.19
N PHE A 31 14.12 0.39 0.69
CA PHE A 31 12.69 0.33 1.01
C PHE A 31 11.85 0.27 -0.26
N TYR A 32 10.70 -0.37 -0.16
CA TYR A 32 9.75 -0.52 -1.27
C TYR A 32 8.48 0.27 -1.01
N ALA A 33 7.79 0.65 -2.08
CA ALA A 33 6.41 1.08 -2.00
C ALA A 33 5.58 0.54 -3.17
N LEU A 34 4.30 0.28 -2.88
CA LEU A 34 3.26 -0.12 -3.82
C LEU A 34 2.17 0.95 -3.75
N ASP A 35 1.84 1.55 -4.89
CA ASP A 35 0.76 2.53 -5.02
C ASP A 35 -0.33 2.01 -5.95
N LEU A 36 -1.43 1.56 -5.36
CA LEU A 36 -2.61 1.12 -6.07
C LEU A 36 -3.62 2.27 -6.17
N GLY A 37 -3.50 3.02 -7.27
CA GLY A 37 -4.22 4.26 -7.52
C GLY A 37 -5.51 4.13 -8.34
N GLY A 38 -5.62 3.11 -9.19
CA GLY A 38 -6.69 2.96 -10.17
C GLY A 38 -6.42 1.81 -11.13
N THR A 39 -6.58 2.04 -12.44
CA THR A 39 -6.35 1.03 -13.49
C THR A 39 -4.87 0.66 -13.70
N ASN A 40 -3.96 1.48 -13.17
CA ASN A 40 -2.55 1.16 -13.06
C ASN A 40 -2.16 1.18 -11.57
N PHE A 41 -1.15 0.39 -11.22
CA PHE A 41 -0.41 0.56 -9.98
C PHE A 41 1.06 0.82 -10.27
N ARG A 42 1.76 1.32 -9.26
CA ARG A 42 3.20 1.55 -9.33
C ARG A 42 3.90 0.77 -8.24
N VAL A 43 4.97 0.09 -8.60
CA VAL A 43 5.94 -0.46 -7.65
C VAL A 43 7.20 0.38 -7.74
N LEU A 44 7.79 0.71 -6.60
CA LEU A 44 9.03 1.47 -6.54
C LEU A 44 9.93 0.99 -5.41
N ARG A 45 11.23 1.24 -5.59
CA ARG A 45 12.26 1.04 -4.58
C ARG A 45 13.09 2.28 -4.41
N VAL A 46 13.52 2.54 -3.19
CA VAL A 46 14.36 3.68 -2.83
C VAL A 46 15.52 3.22 -1.95
N GLN A 47 16.73 3.61 -2.34
CA GLN A 47 17.93 3.47 -1.53
C GLN A 47 18.15 4.77 -0.75
N LEU A 48 17.99 4.72 0.57
CA LEU A 48 18.23 5.84 1.47
C LEU A 48 19.64 5.78 2.05
N GLY A 49 20.30 6.94 2.10
CA GLY A 49 21.67 7.11 2.58
C GLY A 49 21.80 7.91 3.87
N GLY A 50 20.70 8.21 4.55
CA GLY A 50 20.64 9.07 5.73
C GLY A 50 20.82 10.55 5.37
N LYS A 51 20.93 11.40 6.39
CA LYS A 51 20.76 12.85 6.27
C LYS A 51 21.68 13.56 5.28
N GLU A 52 22.90 13.07 5.12
CA GLU A 52 23.91 13.65 4.23
C GLU A 52 23.67 13.28 2.76
N LEU A 53 23.24 12.05 2.49
CA LEU A 53 23.10 11.52 1.13
C LEU A 53 21.66 11.56 0.62
N GLY A 54 20.67 11.61 1.52
CA GLY A 54 19.25 11.59 1.21
C GLY A 54 18.85 10.34 0.42
N VAL A 55 18.12 10.54 -0.68
CA VAL A 55 17.78 9.49 -1.64
C VAL A 55 18.97 9.29 -2.57
N ILE A 56 19.65 8.14 -2.45
CA ILE A 56 20.79 7.77 -3.29
C ILE A 56 20.30 7.33 -4.67
N LYS A 57 19.26 6.49 -4.69
CA LYS A 57 18.72 5.92 -5.92
C LYS A 57 17.24 5.61 -5.75
N GLN A 58 16.48 5.77 -6.82
CA GLN A 58 15.08 5.38 -6.87
C GLN A 58 14.76 4.79 -8.24
N GLU A 59 13.93 3.76 -8.26
CA GLU A 59 13.40 3.17 -9.49
C GLU A 59 11.93 2.84 -9.29
N ALA A 60 11.15 2.96 -10.37
CA ALA A 60 9.72 2.67 -10.35
C ALA A 60 9.29 2.03 -11.66
N GLU A 61 8.33 1.11 -11.58
CA GLU A 61 7.65 0.49 -12.70
C GLU A 61 6.15 0.73 -12.55
N GLU A 62 5.50 1.16 -13.62
CA GLU A 62 4.04 1.28 -13.69
C GLU A 62 3.50 0.06 -14.42
N VAL A 63 2.51 -0.59 -13.81
CA VAL A 63 1.88 -1.80 -14.32
C VAL A 63 0.39 -1.54 -14.52
N SER A 64 -0.07 -1.80 -15.74
CA SER A 64 -1.50 -1.76 -16.05
C SER A 64 -2.20 -3.03 -15.58
N ILE A 65 -3.31 -2.86 -14.87
CA ILE A 65 -4.13 -3.96 -14.39
C ILE A 65 -5.03 -4.43 -15.54
N PRO A 66 -4.95 -5.70 -15.95
CA PRO A 66 -5.88 -6.27 -16.91
C PRO A 66 -7.34 -6.03 -16.47
N PRO A 67 -8.22 -5.48 -17.33
CA PRO A 67 -9.57 -5.08 -16.92
C PRO A 67 -10.42 -6.19 -16.28
N HIS A 68 -10.20 -7.45 -16.67
CA HIS A 68 -10.91 -8.58 -16.09
C HIS A 68 -10.56 -8.81 -14.61
N LEU A 69 -9.35 -8.45 -14.17
CA LEU A 69 -8.94 -8.54 -12.76
C LEU A 69 -9.59 -7.46 -11.89
N MET A 70 -10.08 -6.37 -12.47
CA MET A 70 -10.78 -5.31 -11.72
C MET A 70 -12.20 -5.73 -11.31
N VAL A 71 -12.74 -6.79 -11.91
CA VAL A 71 -14.11 -7.30 -11.70
C VAL A 71 -14.14 -8.81 -11.45
N GLY A 72 -12.98 -9.44 -11.29
CA GLY A 72 -12.80 -10.86 -11.00
C GLY A 72 -12.85 -11.13 -9.50
N SER A 73 -11.99 -12.03 -9.03
CA SER A 73 -11.80 -12.31 -7.60
C SER A 73 -10.69 -11.44 -6.96
N SER A 74 -10.78 -11.27 -5.64
CA SER A 74 -9.76 -10.67 -4.76
C SER A 74 -8.44 -11.41 -4.94
N HIS A 75 -8.48 -12.75 -4.87
CA HIS A 75 -7.29 -13.58 -5.02
C HIS A 75 -6.59 -13.32 -6.36
N GLU A 76 -7.31 -13.32 -7.48
CA GLU A 76 -6.70 -13.06 -8.79
C GLU A 76 -6.08 -11.65 -8.89
N LEU A 77 -6.72 -10.63 -8.32
CA LEU A 77 -6.18 -9.27 -8.32
C LEU A 77 -4.91 -9.17 -7.45
N PHE A 78 -4.95 -9.66 -6.21
CA PHE A 78 -3.84 -9.54 -5.28
C PHE A 78 -2.68 -10.46 -5.64
N ASP A 79 -2.93 -11.64 -6.22
CA ASP A 79 -1.88 -12.51 -6.79
C ASP A 79 -1.15 -11.84 -7.95
N PHE A 80 -1.90 -11.20 -8.85
CA PHE A 80 -1.30 -10.45 -9.96
C PHE A 80 -0.40 -9.32 -9.44
N ILE A 81 -0.88 -8.55 -8.47
CA ILE A 81 -0.10 -7.48 -7.85
C ILE A 81 1.14 -8.05 -7.16
N ALA A 82 1.00 -9.10 -6.35
CA ALA A 82 2.11 -9.73 -5.63
C ALA A 82 3.16 -10.30 -6.59
N ALA A 83 2.73 -10.93 -7.69
CA ALA A 83 3.63 -11.45 -8.72
C ALA A 83 4.47 -10.35 -9.38
N GLU A 84 3.86 -9.20 -9.71
CA GLU A 84 4.57 -8.07 -10.30
C GLU A 84 5.50 -7.37 -9.29
N VAL A 85 5.10 -7.27 -8.01
CA VAL A 85 5.99 -6.80 -6.94
C VAL A 85 7.18 -7.76 -6.79
N ALA A 86 6.95 -9.06 -6.77
CA ALA A 86 8.01 -10.07 -6.68
C ALA A 86 8.96 -9.98 -7.88
N LYS A 87 8.44 -9.88 -9.10
CA LYS A 87 9.24 -9.68 -10.31
C LYS A 87 10.09 -8.41 -10.22
N PHE A 88 9.53 -7.31 -9.73
CA PHE A 88 10.27 -6.06 -9.52
C PHE A 88 11.35 -6.19 -8.44
N ILE A 89 11.13 -6.95 -7.38
CA ILE A 89 12.16 -7.26 -6.37
C ILE A 89 13.31 -8.08 -6.98
N HIS A 90 13.00 -9.06 -7.83
CA HIS A 90 14.03 -9.88 -8.48
C HIS A 90 14.85 -9.11 -9.54
N SER A 91 14.43 -7.90 -9.92
CA SER A 91 15.17 -7.03 -10.85
C SER A 91 16.17 -6.10 -10.16
N GLU A 92 16.45 -6.30 -8.87
CA GLU A 92 17.49 -5.57 -8.14
C GLU A 92 18.86 -5.68 -8.83
N SER A 93 19.49 -4.53 -9.08
CA SER A 93 20.88 -4.45 -9.52
C SER A 93 21.83 -4.35 -8.32
N GLU A 94 23.12 -4.60 -8.54
CA GLU A 94 24.18 -4.47 -7.52
C GLU A 94 24.29 -3.06 -6.91
N GLU A 95 23.69 -2.06 -7.57
CA GLU A 95 23.61 -0.67 -7.08
C GLU A 95 22.65 -0.51 -5.89
N PHE A 96 21.73 -1.45 -5.69
CA PHE A 96 20.85 -1.48 -4.52
C PHE A 96 21.46 -2.39 -3.45
N GLN A 97 21.65 -1.85 -2.26
CA GLN A 97 22.26 -2.57 -1.15
C GLN A 97 21.17 -3.11 -0.23
N PHE A 98 20.95 -4.42 -0.30
CA PHE A 98 20.07 -5.13 0.61
C PHE A 98 20.88 -5.99 1.60
N PRO A 99 20.86 -5.70 2.91
CA PRO A 99 21.60 -6.47 3.89
C PRO A 99 21.05 -7.91 3.98
N ALA A 100 21.96 -8.89 3.95
CA ALA A 100 21.59 -10.29 4.17
C ALA A 100 20.87 -10.47 5.52
N GLY A 101 19.81 -11.27 5.54
CA GLY A 101 19.04 -11.58 6.76
C GLY A 101 18.01 -10.53 7.16
N ARG A 102 17.83 -9.44 6.41
CA ARG A 102 16.67 -8.55 6.58
C ARG A 102 15.50 -8.99 5.68
N GLN A 103 14.29 -8.66 6.11
CA GLN A 103 13.11 -8.73 5.26
C GLN A 103 12.93 -7.39 4.53
N ARG A 104 12.40 -7.44 3.31
CA ARG A 104 12.05 -6.24 2.56
C ARG A 104 10.80 -5.62 3.17
N GLU A 105 10.86 -4.33 3.42
CA GLU A 105 9.76 -3.55 3.99
C GLU A 105 9.06 -2.78 2.86
N LEU A 106 7.73 -2.86 2.82
CA LEU A 106 6.88 -2.29 1.77
C LEU A 106 5.87 -1.32 2.38
N GLY A 107 5.86 -0.08 1.91
CA GLY A 107 4.75 0.85 2.14
C GLY A 107 3.63 0.61 1.13
N PHE A 108 2.39 0.43 1.59
CA PHE A 108 1.24 0.19 0.71
C PHE A 108 0.28 1.38 0.69
N THR A 109 0.31 2.15 -0.40
CA THR A 109 -0.67 3.19 -0.67
C THR A 109 -1.86 2.56 -1.40
N PHE A 110 -2.98 2.44 -0.71
CA PHE A 110 -4.22 1.87 -1.25
C PHE A 110 -5.29 2.95 -1.40
N SER A 111 -5.42 3.52 -2.59
CA SER A 111 -6.22 4.74 -2.85
C SER A 111 -7.70 4.45 -3.09
N PHE A 112 -8.32 3.66 -2.21
CA PHE A 112 -9.75 3.39 -2.16
C PHE A 112 -10.31 3.72 -0.77
N PRO A 113 -11.64 3.90 -0.63
CA PRO A 113 -12.26 4.07 0.67
C PRO A 113 -11.94 2.90 1.62
N VAL A 114 -11.09 3.15 2.61
CA VAL A 114 -10.68 2.19 3.64
C VAL A 114 -11.01 2.72 5.02
N ARG A 115 -11.41 1.82 5.91
CA ARG A 115 -11.43 2.04 7.35
C ARG A 115 -10.12 1.54 7.92
N GLN A 116 -9.14 2.42 8.04
CA GLN A 116 -7.84 2.07 8.63
C GLN A 116 -8.01 1.76 10.12
N THR A 117 -7.40 0.67 10.58
CA THR A 117 -7.53 0.15 11.96
C THR A 117 -6.20 0.13 12.70
N SER A 118 -5.08 0.17 11.99
CA SER A 118 -3.73 0.36 12.54
C SER A 118 -2.80 0.96 11.48
N LEU A 119 -1.51 1.11 11.79
CA LEU A 119 -0.50 1.54 10.82
C LEU A 119 -0.44 0.61 9.59
N ALA A 120 -0.66 -0.69 9.78
CA ALA A 120 -0.51 -1.72 8.75
C ALA A 120 -1.75 -2.61 8.60
N SER A 121 -2.95 -2.04 8.79
CA SER A 121 -4.21 -2.76 8.54
C SER A 121 -5.34 -1.79 8.20
N GLY A 122 -6.23 -2.22 7.31
CA GLY A 122 -7.37 -1.40 6.91
C GLY A 122 -8.41 -2.17 6.11
N THR A 123 -9.66 -2.06 6.55
CA THR A 123 -10.77 -2.74 5.92
C THR A 123 -11.32 -1.96 4.73
N LEU A 124 -11.47 -2.59 3.56
CA LEU A 124 -12.09 -1.96 2.40
C LEU A 124 -13.57 -1.64 2.70
N ILE A 125 -13.98 -0.39 2.48
CA ILE A 125 -15.38 0.04 2.64
C ILE A 125 -16.18 -0.20 1.37
N LYS A 126 -15.59 0.16 0.21
CA LYS A 126 -16.18 -0.07 -1.11
C LYS A 126 -15.14 0.17 -2.20
N TRP A 127 -15.29 -0.54 -3.30
CA TRP A 127 -14.56 -0.24 -4.53
C TRP A 127 -15.06 1.04 -5.20
N THR A 128 -14.18 1.63 -6.02
CA THR A 128 -14.43 2.80 -6.86
C THR A 128 -13.63 2.65 -8.17
N LYS A 129 -13.65 3.63 -9.07
CA LYS A 129 -12.73 3.70 -10.23
C LYS A 129 -12.82 2.47 -11.17
N GLY A 130 -14.00 1.88 -11.30
CA GLY A 130 -14.24 0.73 -12.17
C GLY A 130 -13.94 -0.63 -11.54
N PHE A 131 -13.44 -0.69 -10.30
CA PHE A 131 -13.30 -1.93 -9.57
C PHE A 131 -14.65 -2.40 -9.01
N SER A 132 -14.88 -3.71 -9.03
CA SER A 132 -16.10 -4.34 -8.51
C SER A 132 -15.83 -5.79 -8.09
N ILE A 133 -15.11 -5.98 -6.98
CA ILE A 133 -14.79 -7.28 -6.41
C ILE A 133 -15.50 -7.39 -5.05
N GLU A 134 -16.66 -8.03 -5.00
CA GLU A 134 -17.53 -8.01 -3.81
C GLU A 134 -16.86 -8.67 -2.59
N GLU A 135 -16.11 -9.74 -2.81
CA GLU A 135 -15.45 -10.51 -1.74
C GLU A 135 -14.37 -9.75 -0.96
N THR A 136 -13.75 -8.72 -1.54
CA THR A 136 -12.77 -7.88 -0.81
C THR A 136 -13.45 -6.86 0.12
N VAL A 137 -14.73 -6.53 -0.11
CA VAL A 137 -15.42 -5.49 0.68
C VAL A 137 -15.67 -6.03 2.09
N GLY A 138 -15.15 -5.32 3.10
CA GLY A 138 -15.19 -5.79 4.48
C GLY A 138 -13.94 -6.56 4.93
N GLU A 139 -13.00 -6.84 4.02
CA GLU A 139 -11.74 -7.51 4.32
C GLU A 139 -10.58 -6.53 4.50
N ASP A 140 -9.55 -6.95 5.25
CA ASP A 140 -8.31 -6.20 5.44
C ASP A 140 -7.40 -6.34 4.21
N VAL A 141 -7.23 -5.24 3.49
CA VAL A 141 -6.47 -5.23 2.21
C VAL A 141 -4.98 -5.48 2.39
N VAL A 142 -4.44 -5.23 3.59
CA VAL A 142 -3.05 -5.60 3.90
C VAL A 142 -2.94 -7.11 4.05
N SER A 143 -3.93 -7.74 4.70
CA SER A 143 -3.97 -9.20 4.81
C SER A 143 -4.19 -9.86 3.46
N GLU A 144 -5.03 -9.31 2.58
CA GLU A 144 -5.23 -9.84 1.22
C GLU A 144 -3.92 -9.85 0.43
N LEU A 145 -3.18 -8.75 0.41
CA LEU A 145 -1.86 -8.69 -0.24
C LEU A 145 -0.86 -9.66 0.39
N THR A 146 -0.88 -9.82 1.71
CA THR A 146 0.08 -10.70 2.43
C THR A 146 -0.18 -12.19 2.16
N LYS A 147 -1.44 -12.60 1.94
CA LYS A 147 -1.80 -13.99 1.61
C LYS A 147 -1.32 -14.42 0.23
N SER A 148 -1.20 -13.46 -0.69
CA SER A 148 -0.76 -13.66 -2.08
C SER A 148 0.78 -13.66 -2.25
N TYR A 149 1.53 -13.56 -1.15
CA TYR A 149 2.99 -13.46 -1.12
C TYR A 149 3.69 -14.77 -0.73
#